data_AF-A0AB39XR95-F1
#
_entry.id   AF-A0AB39XR95-F1
#
_cell.length_a   1.000
_cell.length_b   1.000
_cell.length_c   1.000
_cell.angle_alpha   90.00
_cell.angle_beta   90.00
_cell.angle_gamma   90.00
#
_symmetry.space_group_name_H-M   'P 1'
#
loop_
_entity.id
_entity.type
_entity.pdbx_description
1 polymer ?
#
loop_
_entity_poly.entity_id
_entity_poly.type
_entity_poly.pdbx_seq_one_letter_code
_entity_poly.pdbx_strand_id
1 'polypeptide(L)'
;MLVATKVCLAGVLSPAELKRVEDLRPMFAGLMADLVQTSKRTDIPAVEADCVKSTVQNLVEISQELSSFEYLITIEKELTSVSENDPTRGVVKFAIDQSTNILTSQRRKIAQLPDQCARSAFALAKSQQALQVVDAATGVLNSIRSRL
;
A
#
# COMPACT_ATOMS: atom_id res chain seq x y z
N MET A 1 -43.48 12.55 -10.95
CA MET A 1 -42.15 12.71 -11.57
C MET A 1 -41.30 13.57 -10.66
N LEU A 2 -40.20 13.03 -10.13
CA LEU A 2 -38.94 13.77 -9.91
C LEU A 2 -37.90 12.73 -9.49
N VAL A 3 -37.02 12.48 -10.45
CA VAL A 3 -35.95 11.49 -10.42
C VAL A 3 -34.99 11.84 -9.29
N ALA A 4 -34.80 10.91 -8.36
CA ALA A 4 -33.70 10.97 -7.41
C ALA A 4 -32.40 10.96 -8.23
N THR A 5 -31.77 12.12 -8.36
CA THR A 5 -30.43 12.29 -8.87
C THR A 5 -29.49 11.54 -7.94
N LYS A 6 -29.26 10.25 -8.22
CA LYS A 6 -28.04 9.58 -7.81
C LYS A 6 -26.91 10.36 -8.45
N VAL A 7 -26.33 11.26 -7.67
CA VAL A 7 -25.02 11.83 -7.97
C VAL A 7 -24.08 10.64 -8.01
N CYS A 8 -23.83 10.11 -9.21
CA CYS A 8 -22.68 9.28 -9.47
C CYS A 8 -21.48 10.19 -9.22
N LEU A 9 -20.92 10.10 -8.01
CA LEU A 9 -19.56 10.55 -7.78
C LEU A 9 -18.70 9.75 -8.75
N ALA A 10 -18.35 10.38 -9.88
CA ALA A 10 -17.38 9.91 -10.85
C ALA A 10 -15.98 10.01 -10.22
N GLY A 11 -15.79 9.28 -9.12
CA GLY A 11 -14.49 9.00 -8.54
C GLY A 11 -14.17 7.56 -8.83
N VAL A 12 -12.96 7.29 -9.32
CA VAL A 12 -12.51 5.91 -9.59
C VAL A 12 -12.52 5.05 -8.31
N LEU A 13 -12.40 5.67 -7.13
CA LEU A 13 -12.50 5.02 -5.83
C LEU A 13 -13.94 5.05 -5.26
N SER A 14 -14.42 3.88 -4.81
CA SER A 14 -15.67 3.82 -4.03
C SER A 14 -15.45 4.40 -2.64
N PRO A 15 -16.52 4.81 -1.91
CA PRO A 15 -16.39 5.27 -0.53
C PRO A 15 -15.69 4.26 0.40
N ALA A 16 -15.86 2.95 0.14
CA ALA A 16 -15.19 1.91 0.89
C ALA A 16 -13.68 1.83 0.56
N GLU A 17 -13.30 2.05 -0.69
CA GLU A 17 -11.89 2.11 -1.08
C GLU A 17 -11.21 3.39 -0.60
N LEU A 18 -11.90 4.52 -0.63
CA LEU A 18 -11.42 5.78 -0.08
C LEU A 18 -11.11 5.60 1.41
N LYS A 19 -12.04 4.99 2.16
CA LYS A 19 -11.81 4.64 3.57
C LYS A 19 -10.60 3.72 3.76
N ARG A 20 -10.40 2.72 2.90
CA ARG A 20 -9.20 1.85 2.96
C ARG A 20 -7.91 2.64 2.71
N VAL A 21 -7.91 3.59 1.80
CA VAL A 21 -6.77 4.49 1.56
C VAL A 21 -6.51 5.40 2.77
N GLU A 22 -7.56 5.95 3.36
CA GLU A 22 -7.47 6.77 4.57
C GLU A 22 -6.94 5.98 5.77
N ASP A 23 -7.34 4.71 5.91
CA ASP A 23 -6.91 3.82 6.99
C ASP A 23 -5.48 3.26 6.75
N LEU A 24 -5.01 3.19 5.50
CA LEU A 24 -3.68 2.69 5.13
C LEU A 24 -2.55 3.58 5.67
N ARG A 25 -2.72 4.90 5.59
CA ARG A 25 -1.71 5.88 6.03
C ARG A 25 -1.36 5.77 7.52
N PRO A 26 -2.32 5.82 8.46
CA PRO A 26 -2.02 5.65 9.89
C PRO A 26 -1.52 4.24 10.21
N MET A 27 -1.98 3.21 9.49
CA MET A 27 -1.50 1.84 9.67
C MET A 27 -0.01 1.70 9.30
N PHE A 28 0.40 2.22 8.15
CA PHE A 28 1.80 2.23 7.73
C PHE A 28 2.67 3.08 8.66
N ALA A 29 2.20 4.28 9.04
CA ALA A 29 2.91 5.17 9.95
C ALA A 29 3.13 4.54 11.33
N GLY A 30 2.12 3.88 11.89
CA GLY A 30 2.22 3.15 13.15
C GLY A 30 3.21 1.99 13.08
N LEU A 31 3.14 1.19 12.01
CA LEU A 31 4.08 0.08 11.78
C LEU A 31 5.53 0.58 11.70
N MET A 32 5.78 1.63 10.93
CA MET A 32 7.11 2.24 10.80
C MET A 32 7.61 2.83 12.12
N ALA A 33 6.75 3.51 12.89
CA ALA A 33 7.09 4.05 14.19
C ALA A 33 7.51 2.95 15.17
N ASP A 34 6.73 1.87 15.26
CA ASP A 34 7.02 0.74 16.13
C ASP A 34 8.34 0.06 15.75
N LEU A 35 8.59 -0.16 14.46
CA LEU A 35 9.81 -0.80 13.97
C LEU A 35 11.05 0.07 14.22
N VAL A 36 10.97 1.37 13.96
CA VAL A 36 12.06 2.33 14.22
C VAL A 36 12.33 2.48 15.72
N GLN A 37 11.29 2.41 16.55
CA GLN A 37 11.46 2.42 18.00
C GLN A 37 12.14 1.14 18.48
N THR A 38 11.73 -0.04 17.98
CA THR A 38 12.38 -1.31 18.30
C THR A 38 13.81 -1.38 17.79
N SER A 39 14.12 -0.84 16.61
CA SER A 39 15.50 -0.85 16.09
C SER A 39 16.49 -0.02 16.93
N LYS A 40 15.98 0.89 17.77
CA LYS A 40 16.79 1.71 18.68
C LYS A 40 17.03 1.04 20.03
N ARG A 41 16.33 -0.06 20.33
CA ARG A 41 16.49 -0.80 21.56
C ARG A 41 17.81 -1.57 21.54
N THR A 42 18.57 -1.47 22.62
CA THR A 42 19.83 -2.21 22.81
C THR A 42 19.64 -3.49 23.62
N ASP A 43 18.44 -3.72 24.15
CA ASP A 43 18.08 -4.85 25.00
C ASP A 43 17.41 -6.01 24.24
N ILE A 44 17.38 -5.95 22.90
CA ILE A 44 16.82 -7.01 22.05
C ILE A 44 17.91 -7.95 21.51
N PRO A 45 17.60 -9.23 21.26
CA PRO A 45 18.52 -10.17 20.63
C PRO A 45 18.97 -9.69 19.24
N ALA A 46 20.23 -9.95 18.87
CA ALA A 46 20.77 -9.56 17.56
C ALA A 46 19.93 -10.07 16.37
N VAL A 47 19.45 -11.32 16.46
CA VAL A 47 18.55 -11.92 15.46
C VAL A 47 17.25 -11.13 15.31
N GLU A 48 16.71 -10.60 16.40
CA GLU A 48 15.51 -9.76 16.37
C GLU A 48 15.81 -8.39 15.74
N ALA A 49 16.95 -7.79 16.09
CA ALA A 49 17.39 -6.52 15.50
C ALA A 49 17.57 -6.63 13.97
N ASP A 50 18.17 -7.72 13.48
CA ASP A 50 18.35 -7.97 12.04
C ASP A 50 17.02 -8.14 11.30
N CYS A 51 16.07 -8.84 11.93
CA CYS A 51 14.72 -9.02 11.41
C CYS A 51 13.92 -7.71 11.36
N VAL A 52 13.99 -6.90 12.41
CA VAL A 52 13.39 -5.56 12.44
C VAL A 52 13.98 -4.68 11.36
N LYS A 53 15.32 -4.66 11.23
CA LYS A 53 16.01 -3.89 10.19
C LYS A 53 15.59 -4.32 8.78
N SER A 54 15.51 -5.62 8.52
CA SER A 54 15.04 -6.15 7.23
C SER A 54 13.59 -5.76 6.95
N THR A 55 12.73 -5.78 7.96
CA THR A 55 11.34 -5.35 7.83
C THR A 55 11.24 -3.85 7.53
N VAL A 56 12.04 -3.00 8.21
CA VAL A 56 12.13 -1.56 7.92
C VAL A 56 12.59 -1.31 6.49
N GLN A 57 13.64 -1.98 6.01
CA GLN A 57 14.14 -1.81 4.65
C GLN A 57 13.08 -2.13 3.60
N ASN A 58 12.39 -3.27 3.73
CA ASN A 58 11.31 -3.62 2.80
C ASN A 58 10.16 -2.60 2.83
N LEU A 59 9.78 -2.10 4.01
CA LEU A 59 8.72 -1.09 4.13
C LEU A 59 9.14 0.27 3.55
N VAL A 60 10.41 0.65 3.68
CA VAL A 60 10.94 1.86 3.03
C VAL A 60 10.91 1.72 1.51
N GLU A 61 11.34 0.57 0.96
CA GLU A 61 11.21 0.29 -0.46
C GLU A 61 9.75 0.40 -0.91
N ILE A 62 8.81 -0.24 -0.20
CA ILE A 62 7.38 -0.12 -0.48
C ILE A 62 6.91 1.34 -0.44
N SER A 63 7.35 2.14 0.54
CA SER A 63 6.92 3.54 0.68
C SER A 63 7.41 4.43 -0.47
N GLN A 64 8.64 4.20 -0.94
CA GLN A 64 9.19 4.95 -2.08
C GLN A 64 8.39 4.65 -3.33
N GLU A 65 8.13 3.36 -3.57
CA GLU A 65 7.31 2.90 -4.69
C GLU A 65 5.90 3.48 -4.59
N LEU A 66 5.23 3.37 -3.44
CA LEU A 66 3.90 3.92 -3.21
C LEU A 66 3.83 5.45 -3.34
N SER A 67 4.86 6.19 -2.91
CA SER A 67 4.88 7.67 -3.03
C SER A 67 4.96 8.13 -4.49
N SER A 68 5.62 7.35 -5.36
CA SER A 68 5.63 7.61 -6.80
C SER A 68 4.23 7.49 -7.42
N PHE A 69 3.32 6.74 -6.76
CA PHE A 69 1.96 6.48 -7.22
C PHE A 69 0.92 7.44 -6.63
N GLU A 70 1.10 7.95 -5.41
CA GLU A 70 0.26 9.02 -4.84
C GLU A 70 0.22 10.23 -5.78
N TYR A 71 1.34 10.53 -6.44
CA TYR A 71 1.43 11.56 -7.48
C TYR A 71 0.53 11.28 -8.70
N LEU A 72 0.43 10.03 -9.15
CA LEU A 72 -0.38 9.63 -10.31
C LEU A 72 -1.88 9.52 -9.99
N ILE A 73 -2.23 9.08 -8.78
CA ILE A 73 -3.62 9.07 -8.29
C ILE A 73 -4.12 10.51 -8.03
N THR A 74 -3.25 11.40 -7.56
CA THR A 74 -3.60 12.83 -7.39
C THR A 74 -3.91 13.47 -8.74
N ILE A 75 -3.16 13.14 -9.79
CA ILE A 75 -3.46 13.56 -11.16
C ILE A 75 -4.82 13.00 -11.62
N GLU A 76 -5.15 11.74 -11.32
CA GLU A 76 -6.45 11.14 -11.64
C GLU A 76 -7.62 11.81 -10.89
N LYS A 77 -7.41 12.23 -9.64
CA LYS A 77 -8.41 12.94 -8.84
C LYS A 77 -8.70 14.36 -9.36
N GLU A 78 -7.73 14.99 -10.03
CA GLU A 78 -7.94 16.25 -10.77
C GLU A 78 -8.61 16.04 -12.13
N LEU A 79 -8.57 14.81 -12.65
CA LEU A 79 -9.10 14.37 -13.94
C LEU A 79 -10.59 13.95 -13.91
N THR A 80 -11.40 14.62 -13.09
CA THR A 80 -12.88 14.42 -12.97
C THR A 80 -13.69 14.57 -14.28
N SER A 81 -13.03 14.76 -15.43
CA SER A 81 -13.61 14.93 -16.77
C SER A 81 -13.07 13.97 -17.84
N VAL A 82 -12.44 12.84 -17.46
CA VAL A 82 -11.78 11.92 -18.41
C VAL A 82 -12.80 10.98 -19.06
N SER A 83 -13.05 11.23 -20.35
CA SER A 83 -13.83 10.38 -21.27
C SER A 83 -13.24 8.95 -21.39
N GLU A 84 -14.03 7.95 -21.76
CA GLU A 84 -13.56 6.57 -21.98
C GLU A 84 -12.38 6.46 -22.96
N ASN A 85 -12.22 7.42 -23.88
CA ASN A 85 -11.14 7.44 -24.88
C ASN A 85 -9.95 8.34 -24.52
N ASP A 86 -9.85 8.76 -23.26
CA ASP A 86 -8.79 9.66 -22.85
C ASP A 86 -7.45 8.90 -22.70
N PRO A 87 -6.37 9.36 -23.36
CA PRO A 87 -5.05 8.72 -23.28
C PRO A 87 -4.48 8.66 -21.85
N THR A 88 -4.96 9.51 -20.94
CA THR A 88 -4.59 9.46 -19.52
C THR A 88 -5.06 8.18 -18.84
N ARG A 89 -6.20 7.57 -19.24
CA ARG A 89 -6.62 6.26 -18.69
C ARG A 89 -5.59 5.17 -18.98
N GLY A 90 -5.00 5.19 -20.18
CA GLY A 90 -3.94 4.24 -20.56
C GLY A 90 -2.68 4.41 -19.71
N VAL A 91 -2.29 5.66 -19.43
CA VAL A 91 -1.16 5.99 -18.55
C VAL A 91 -1.43 5.57 -17.11
N VAL A 92 -2.62 5.86 -16.57
CA VAL A 92 -3.03 5.49 -15.22
C VAL A 92 -3.10 3.97 -15.09
N LYS A 93 -3.69 3.27 -16.06
CA LYS A 93 -3.71 1.80 -16.08
C LYS A 93 -2.30 1.21 -16.13
N PHE A 94 -1.43 1.72 -17.01
CA PHE A 94 -0.03 1.27 -17.07
C PHE A 94 0.67 1.46 -15.72
N ALA A 95 0.50 2.62 -15.07
CA ALA A 95 1.05 2.88 -13.77
C ALA A 95 0.57 1.87 -12.72
N ILE A 96 -0.74 1.64 -12.62
CA ILE A 96 -1.32 0.67 -11.68
C ILE A 96 -0.79 -0.74 -11.93
N ASP A 97 -0.65 -1.13 -13.21
CA ASP A 97 -0.13 -2.44 -13.59
C ASP A 97 1.32 -2.61 -13.10
N GLN A 98 2.16 -1.58 -13.25
CA GLN A 98 3.53 -1.57 -12.72
C GLN A 98 3.55 -1.58 -11.18
N SER A 99 2.74 -0.75 -10.53
CA SER A 99 2.63 -0.71 -9.07
C SER A 99 2.24 -2.07 -8.49
N THR A 100 1.28 -2.74 -9.12
CA THR A 100 0.80 -4.06 -8.69
C THR A 100 1.90 -5.12 -8.83
N ASN A 101 2.71 -5.06 -9.90
CA ASN A 101 3.85 -5.95 -10.08
C ASN A 101 4.93 -5.73 -9.00
N ILE A 102 5.22 -4.48 -8.67
CA ILE A 102 6.19 -4.11 -7.64
C ILE A 102 5.71 -4.54 -6.25
N LEU A 103 4.46 -4.24 -5.89
CA LEU A 103 3.86 -4.71 -4.64
C LEU A 103 3.83 -6.23 -4.55
N THR A 104 3.58 -6.93 -5.65
CA THR A 104 3.65 -8.40 -5.71
C THR A 104 5.07 -8.90 -5.40
N SER A 105 6.10 -8.24 -5.94
CA SER A 105 7.50 -8.56 -5.64
C SER A 105 7.83 -8.32 -4.16
N GLN A 106 7.45 -7.16 -3.63
CA GLN A 106 7.66 -6.81 -2.23
C GLN A 106 6.92 -7.73 -1.27
N ARG A 107 5.69 -8.12 -1.60
CA ARG A 107 4.92 -9.12 -0.87
C ARG A 107 5.67 -10.45 -0.77
N ARG A 108 6.30 -10.92 -1.85
CA ARG A 108 7.11 -12.15 -1.84
C ARG A 108 8.32 -12.03 -0.91
N LYS A 109 9.04 -10.89 -0.96
CA LYS A 109 10.17 -10.64 -0.06
C LYS A 109 9.74 -10.68 1.40
N ILE A 110 8.66 -9.98 1.75
CA ILE A 110 8.15 -9.95 3.12
C ILE A 110 7.63 -11.32 3.56
N ALA A 111 6.97 -12.08 2.68
CA ALA A 111 6.47 -13.42 3.00
C ALA A 111 7.59 -14.42 3.36
N GLN A 112 8.83 -14.13 2.98
CA GLN A 112 10.02 -14.93 3.33
C GLN A 112 10.68 -14.48 4.65
N LEU A 113 10.33 -13.30 5.17
CA LEU A 113 10.85 -12.82 6.47
C LEU A 113 10.36 -13.66 7.66
N PRO A 114 9.09 -14.10 7.75
CA PRO A 114 8.61 -14.97 8.82
C PRO A 114 9.49 -16.20 9.06
N ASP A 115 9.99 -16.85 8.00
CA ASP A 115 10.84 -18.04 8.12
C ASP A 115 12.20 -17.70 8.76
N GLN A 116 12.73 -16.50 8.46
CA GLN A 116 13.98 -15.99 9.03
C GLN A 116 13.78 -15.43 10.45
N CYS A 117 12.56 -14.96 10.75
CA CYS A 117 12.20 -14.25 11.96
C CYS A 117 11.35 -15.07 12.93
N ALA A 118 11.12 -16.35 12.65
CA ALA A 118 10.24 -17.25 13.40
C ALA A 118 10.59 -17.36 14.90
N ARG A 119 11.84 -17.05 15.27
CA ARG A 119 12.31 -17.06 16.66
C ARG A 119 11.95 -15.80 17.47
N SER A 120 11.46 -14.74 16.83
CA SER A 120 10.98 -13.53 17.49
C SER A 120 9.49 -13.33 17.20
N ALA A 121 8.66 -13.47 18.24
CA ALA A 121 7.21 -13.25 18.14
C ALA A 121 6.88 -11.81 17.72
N PHE A 122 7.68 -10.84 18.18
CA PHE A 122 7.52 -9.44 17.79
C PHE A 122 7.83 -9.24 16.30
N ALA A 123 9.00 -9.69 15.85
CA ALA A 123 9.39 -9.54 14.44
C ALA A 123 8.40 -10.25 13.51
N LEU A 124 7.95 -11.45 13.87
CA LEU A 124 6.94 -12.20 13.13
C LEU A 124 5.63 -11.40 13.01
N ALA A 125 5.11 -10.86 14.12
CA ALA A 125 3.89 -10.06 14.11
C ALA A 125 4.03 -8.80 13.23
N LYS A 126 5.20 -8.16 13.24
CA LYS A 126 5.46 -6.99 12.39
C LYS A 126 5.62 -7.35 10.92
N SER A 127 6.22 -8.49 10.58
CA SER A 127 6.24 -8.99 9.20
C SER A 127 4.83 -9.32 8.70
N GLN A 128 3.97 -9.88 9.55
CA GLN A 128 2.56 -10.10 9.21
C GLN A 128 1.78 -8.79 9.01
N GLN A 129 2.02 -7.80 9.88
CA GLN A 129 1.42 -6.46 9.73
C GLN A 129 1.91 -5.78 8.43
N ALA A 130 3.18 -5.96 8.05
CA ALA A 130 3.71 -5.48 6.78
C ALA A 130 3.01 -6.13 5.57
N LEU A 131 2.74 -7.45 5.62
CA LEU A 131 1.95 -8.13 4.59
C LEU A 131 0.54 -7.55 4.46
N GLN A 132 -0.12 -7.25 5.57
CA GLN A 132 -1.47 -6.66 5.55
C GLN A 132 -1.48 -5.29 4.86
N VAL A 133 -0.47 -4.46 5.08
CA VAL A 133 -0.35 -3.16 4.39
C VAL A 133 -0.17 -3.35 2.88
N VAL A 134 0.69 -4.28 2.46
CA VAL A 134 0.93 -4.56 1.04
C VAL A 134 -0.33 -5.13 0.37
N ASP A 135 -1.03 -6.05 1.03
CA ASP A 135 -2.28 -6.64 0.52
C ASP A 135 -3.39 -5.59 0.40
N ALA A 136 -3.52 -4.70 1.39
CA ALA A 136 -4.49 -3.61 1.35
C ALA A 136 -4.18 -2.60 0.24
N ALA A 137 -2.92 -2.19 0.06
CA ALA A 137 -2.52 -1.30 -1.03
C ALA A 137 -2.75 -1.94 -2.41
N THR A 138 -2.41 -3.21 -2.57
CA THR A 138 -2.67 -3.98 -3.80
C THR A 138 -4.17 -4.08 -4.09
N GLY A 139 -5.00 -4.29 -3.06
CA GLY A 139 -6.45 -4.35 -3.19
C GLY A 139 -7.06 -3.03 -3.69
N VAL A 140 -6.56 -1.89 -3.22
CA VAL A 140 -6.98 -0.56 -3.71
C VAL A 140 -6.64 -0.42 -5.19
N LEU A 141 -5.40 -0.69 -5.57
CA LEU A 141 -4.93 -0.58 -6.96
C LEU A 141 -5.72 -1.47 -7.92
N ASN A 142 -5.98 -2.72 -7.54
CA ASN A 142 -6.80 -3.62 -8.36
C ASN A 142 -8.24 -3.12 -8.53
N SER A 143 -8.81 -2.47 -7.52
CA SER A 143 -10.14 -1.86 -7.63
C SER A 143 -10.15 -0.73 -8.64
N ILE A 144 -9.17 0.18 -8.56
CA ILE A 144 -8.99 1.28 -9.52
C ILE A 144 -8.84 0.72 -10.93
N ARG A 145 -7.95 -0.27 -11.11
CA ARG A 145 -7.72 -0.95 -12.40
C ARG A 145 -8.98 -1.53 -13.01
N SER A 146 -9.87 -2.12 -12.21
CA SER A 146 -11.09 -2.77 -12.72
C SER A 146 -12.11 -1.79 -13.30
N ARG A 147 -11.94 -0.48 -13.05
CA ARG A 147 -12.85 0.59 -13.45
C ARG A 147 -12.28 1.51 -14.53
N LEU A 148 -10.98 1.38 -14.82
CA LEU A 148 -10.29 2.06 -15.90
C LEU A 148 -10.55 1.38 -17.23
#